data_AF-A0A2E3WT86-F1
#
_entry.id   AF-A0A2E3WT86-F1
#
_cell.length_a   1.000
_cell.length_b   1.000
_cell.length_c   1.000
_cell.angle_alpha   90.00
_cell.angle_beta   90.00
_cell.angle_gamma   90.00
#
_symmetry.space_group_name_H-M   'P 1'
#
loop_
_entity.id
_entity.type
_entity.pdbx_description
1 polymer ?
#
loop_
_entity_poly.entity_id
_entity_poly.type
_entity_poly.pdbx_seq_one_letter_code
_entity_poly.pdbx_strand_id
1 'polypeptide(L)'
;MKDVKQLELKLGGSSHVRFNDREYKQVQKDAFKKSKSIPSLLKDTYFKGRPTKVLMNEKDLGVVRKDLNKIGNNLNQVARKLNSGFMHGWNDTLDKVLEQFETLTKQLHHGYGVHQG
;
A
#
# COMPACT_ATOMS: atom_id res chain seq x y z
N MET A 1 1.15 56.99 20.26
CA MET A 1 1.58 55.63 20.66
C MET A 1 0.91 54.67 19.71
N LYS A 2 1.66 53.82 19.01
CA LYS A 2 1.12 52.91 17.97
C LYS A 2 0.43 51.72 18.65
N ASP A 3 -0.84 51.49 18.32
CA ASP A 3 -1.62 50.31 18.68
C ASP A 3 -0.97 49.04 18.09
N VAL A 4 -0.28 48.28 18.94
CA VAL A 4 0.18 46.94 18.58
C VAL A 4 -1.00 46.00 18.80
N LYS A 5 -1.81 45.80 17.75
CA LYS A 5 -2.80 44.71 17.70
C LYS A 5 -2.03 43.39 17.85
N GLN A 6 -2.02 42.86 19.06
CA GLN A 6 -1.45 41.55 19.36
C GLN A 6 -2.23 40.52 18.55
N LEU A 7 -1.59 39.94 17.52
CA LEU A 7 -2.16 38.86 16.73
C LEU A 7 -2.26 37.63 17.63
N GLU A 8 -3.39 37.46 18.30
CA GLU A 8 -3.71 36.21 18.99
C GLU A 8 -3.80 35.08 17.94
N LEU A 9 -2.75 34.26 17.88
CA LEU A 9 -2.78 33.00 17.17
C LEU A 9 -3.86 32.13 17.83
N LYS A 10 -4.96 31.86 17.12
CA LYS A 10 -5.95 30.84 17.52
C LYS A 10 -5.29 29.46 17.49
N LEU A 11 -4.55 29.13 18.54
CA LEU A 11 -4.00 27.80 18.76
C LEU A 11 -5.17 26.86 19.06
N GLY A 12 -5.28 25.77 18.30
CA GLY A 12 -6.21 24.69 18.63
C GLY A 12 -5.82 23.98 19.92
N GLY A 13 -6.73 23.20 20.49
CA GLY A 13 -6.45 22.38 21.67
C GLY A 13 -5.34 21.34 21.43
N SER A 14 -4.62 20.97 22.50
CA SER A 14 -3.60 19.92 22.49
C SER A 14 -4.05 18.73 23.34
N SER A 15 -3.51 17.55 23.04
CA SER A 15 -3.76 16.34 23.82
C SER A 15 -2.44 15.60 24.07
N HIS A 16 -2.34 14.97 25.24
CA HIS A 16 -1.19 14.16 25.65
C HIS A 16 -1.59 12.68 25.61
N VAL A 17 -0.79 11.88 24.91
CA VAL A 17 -1.00 10.42 24.80
C VAL A 17 0.10 9.72 25.57
N ARG A 18 -0.29 8.83 26.50
CA ARG A 18 0.65 7.95 27.23
C ARG A 18 0.83 6.65 26.46
N PHE A 19 2.08 6.23 26.32
CA PHE A 19 2.46 4.98 25.67
C PHE A 19 3.19 4.09 26.68
N ASN A 20 3.03 2.78 26.57
CA ASN A 20 4.01 1.86 27.13
C ASN A 20 5.27 1.78 26.23
N ASP A 21 6.33 1.15 26.72
CA ASP A 21 7.62 1.08 26.02
C ASP A 21 7.51 0.44 24.62
N ARG A 22 6.65 -0.56 24.47
CA ARG A 22 6.43 -1.26 23.21
C ARG A 22 5.73 -0.36 22.20
N GLU A 23 4.66 0.32 22.62
CA GLU A 23 3.90 1.26 21.80
C GLU A 23 4.76 2.43 21.36
N TYR A 24 5.56 2.98 22.28
CA TYR A 24 6.39 4.13 21.96
C TYR A 24 7.50 3.79 20.96
N LYS A 25 8.16 2.64 21.12
CA LYS A 25 9.14 2.13 20.14
C LYS A 25 8.51 1.93 18.77
N GLN A 26 7.29 1.40 18.71
CA GLN A 26 6.56 1.21 17.46
C GLN A 26 6.26 2.55 16.78
N VAL A 27 5.70 3.51 17.53
CA VAL A 27 5.32 4.82 16.99
C VAL A 27 6.55 5.63 16.52
N GLN A 28 7.69 5.51 17.21
CA GLN A 28 8.95 6.09 16.77
C GLN A 28 9.44 5.50 15.45
N LYS A 29 9.42 4.15 15.33
CA LYS A 29 9.82 3.47 14.10
C LYS A 29 8.95 3.88 12.92
N ASP A 30 7.64 4.00 13.13
CA ASP A 30 6.70 4.39 12.08
C ASP A 30 6.82 5.87 11.72
N ALA A 31 7.06 6.74 12.70
CA ALA A 31 7.34 8.16 12.50
C ALA A 31 8.61 8.36 11.65
N PHE A 32 9.67 7.61 11.96
CA PHE A 32 10.92 7.60 11.19
C PHE A 32 10.70 7.12 9.76
N LYS A 33 10.05 5.95 9.58
CA LYS A 33 9.77 5.40 8.24
C LYS A 33 8.95 6.32 7.35
N LYS A 34 8.06 7.13 7.94
CA LYS A 34 7.16 8.04 7.23
C LYS A 34 7.69 9.48 7.17
N SER A 35 8.90 9.75 7.66
CA SER A 35 9.50 11.09 7.77
C SER A 35 8.56 12.13 8.39
N LYS A 36 7.88 11.75 9.49
CA LYS A 36 6.90 12.60 10.19
C LYS A 36 7.21 12.67 11.68
N SER A 37 6.80 13.76 12.33
CA SER A 37 6.76 13.81 13.79
C SER A 37 5.65 12.91 14.34
N ILE A 38 5.81 12.39 15.56
CA ILE A 38 4.78 11.56 16.22
C ILE A 38 3.42 12.27 16.25
N PRO A 39 3.29 13.56 16.64
CA PRO A 39 2.01 14.25 16.61
C PRO A 39 1.39 14.33 15.22
N SER A 40 2.20 14.58 14.18
CA SER A 40 1.73 14.63 12.79
C SER A 40 1.26 13.25 12.32
N LEU A 41 2.02 12.20 12.63
CA LEU A 41 1.66 10.82 12.34
C LEU A 41 0.34 10.43 13.00
N LEU A 42 0.16 10.75 14.29
CA LEU A 42 -1.06 10.43 15.04
C LEU A 42 -2.26 11.21 14.50
N LYS A 43 -2.08 12.51 14.24
CA LYS A 43 -3.13 13.36 13.66
C LYS A 43 -3.56 12.88 12.28
N ASP A 44 -2.60 12.59 11.40
CA ASP A 44 -2.89 12.03 10.09
C ASP A 44 -3.59 10.69 10.20
N THR A 45 -3.12 9.79 11.07
CA THR A 45 -3.74 8.47 11.23
C THR A 45 -5.17 8.56 11.76
N TYR A 46 -5.44 9.49 12.69
CA TYR A 46 -6.76 9.69 13.28
C TYR A 46 -7.75 10.37 12.31
N PHE A 47 -7.34 11.49 11.69
CA PHE A 47 -8.24 12.29 10.85
C PHE A 47 -8.26 11.87 9.38
N LYS A 48 -7.18 11.28 8.87
CA LYS A 48 -7.14 10.75 7.50
C LYS A 48 -7.46 9.26 7.45
N GLY A 49 -7.41 8.58 8.60
CA GLY A 49 -7.94 7.24 8.81
C GLY A 49 -7.31 6.15 7.94
N ARG A 50 -7.68 4.89 8.20
CA ARG A 50 -7.62 3.87 7.15
C ARG A 50 -8.72 4.20 6.13
N PRO A 51 -8.51 3.97 4.83
CA PRO A 51 -9.58 4.13 3.85
C PRO A 51 -10.82 3.38 4.33
N THR A 52 -11.89 4.12 4.65
CA THR A 52 -13.21 3.55 4.99
C THR A 52 -13.95 3.09 3.74
N LYS A 53 -13.49 3.57 2.58
CA LYS A 53 -13.92 3.10 1.28
C LYS A 53 -13.34 1.70 1.05
N VAL A 54 -14.21 0.73 0.85
CA VAL A 54 -13.84 -0.60 0.34
C VAL A 54 -13.05 -0.38 -0.94
N LEU A 55 -11.74 -0.63 -0.89
CA LEU A 55 -10.85 -0.41 -2.02
C LEU A 55 -11.10 -1.46 -3.12
N MET A 56 -11.55 -2.65 -2.73
CA MET A 56 -11.73 -3.81 -3.59
C MET A 56 -13.03 -4.49 -3.21
N ASN A 57 -14.04 -4.41 -4.07
CA ASN A 57 -15.28 -5.15 -3.85
C ASN A 57 -15.09 -6.63 -4.25
N GLU A 58 -16.08 -7.49 -3.98
CA GLU A 58 -15.99 -8.92 -4.32
C GLU A 58 -15.77 -9.19 -5.81
N LYS A 59 -16.29 -8.32 -6.68
CA LYS A 59 -16.10 -8.43 -8.13
C LYS A 59 -14.66 -8.14 -8.51
N ASP A 60 -14.06 -7.09 -7.94
CA ASP A 60 -12.65 -6.74 -8.14
C ASP A 60 -11.74 -7.88 -7.62
N LEU A 61 -12.12 -8.47 -6.49
CA LEU A 61 -11.44 -9.63 -5.92
C LEU A 61 -11.55 -10.87 -6.80
N GLY A 62 -12.70 -11.07 -7.44
CA GLY A 62 -12.88 -12.11 -8.46
C GLY A 62 -11.93 -11.93 -9.66
N VAL A 63 -11.74 -10.70 -10.13
CA VAL A 63 -10.82 -10.39 -11.24
C VAL A 63 -9.37 -10.69 -10.85
N VAL A 64 -8.91 -10.17 -9.71
CA VAL A 64 -7.54 -10.40 -9.23
C VAL A 64 -7.27 -11.89 -8.99
N ARG A 65 -8.21 -12.61 -8.38
CA ARG A 65 -8.09 -14.06 -8.18
C ARG A 65 -7.99 -14.81 -9.51
N LYS A 66 -8.77 -14.40 -10.51
CA LYS A 66 -8.72 -15.00 -11.86
C LYS A 66 -7.36 -14.80 -12.51
N ASP A 67 -6.78 -13.61 -12.41
CA ASP A 67 -5.49 -13.31 -13.02
C ASP A 67 -4.33 -14.00 -12.29
N LEU A 68 -4.36 -14.05 -10.96
CA LEU A 68 -3.43 -14.87 -10.16
C LEU A 68 -3.50 -16.37 -10.53
N ASN A 69 -4.70 -16.91 -10.74
CA ASN A 69 -4.86 -18.30 -11.16
C ASN A 69 -4.27 -18.56 -12.55
N LYS A 70 -4.40 -17.63 -13.50
CA LYS A 70 -3.77 -17.75 -14.83
C LYS A 70 -2.25 -17.78 -14.72
N ILE A 71 -1.68 -16.86 -13.93
CA ILE A 71 -0.24 -16.79 -13.67
C ILE A 71 0.26 -18.10 -13.06
N GLY A 72 -0.42 -18.59 -12.02
CA GLY A 72 -0.07 -19.85 -11.36
C GLY A 72 -0.15 -21.05 -12.31
N ASN A 73 -1.15 -21.09 -13.20
CA ASN A 73 -1.27 -22.14 -14.21
C ASN A 73 -0.12 -22.11 -15.22
N ASN A 74 0.30 -20.93 -15.67
CA ASN A 74 1.44 -20.78 -16.58
C ASN A 74 2.77 -21.15 -15.90
N LEU A 75 2.95 -20.75 -14.64
CA LEU A 75 4.11 -21.14 -13.85
C LEU A 75 4.17 -22.67 -13.65
N ASN A 76 3.03 -23.30 -13.39
CA ASN A 76 2.93 -24.76 -13.31
C ASN A 76 3.29 -25.45 -14.63
N GLN A 77 2.95 -24.85 -15.78
CA GLN A 77 3.36 -25.38 -17.09
C GLN A 77 4.87 -25.29 -17.28
N VAL A 78 5.50 -24.17 -16.90
CA VAL A 78 6.96 -24.03 -16.89
C VAL A 78 7.59 -25.10 -16.00
N ALA A 79 7.11 -25.25 -14.77
CA ALA A 79 7.62 -26.23 -13.82
C ALA A 79 7.52 -27.66 -14.37
N ARG A 80 6.39 -28.04 -14.99
CA ARG A 80 6.23 -29.36 -15.62
C ARG A 80 7.22 -29.58 -16.76
N LYS A 81 7.42 -28.58 -17.63
CA LYS A 81 8.38 -28.66 -18.75
C LYS A 81 9.81 -28.83 -18.25
N LEU A 82 10.22 -28.04 -17.25
CA LEU A 82 11.53 -28.15 -16.63
C LEU A 82 11.72 -29.53 -15.96
N ASN A 83 10.74 -29.98 -15.19
CA ASN A 83 10.79 -31.29 -14.52
C ASN A 83 10.79 -32.47 -15.51
N SER A 84 10.26 -32.29 -16.71
CA SER A 84 10.30 -33.31 -17.78
C SER A 84 11.63 -33.34 -18.57
N GLY A 85 12.59 -32.48 -18.23
CA GLY A 85 13.91 -32.44 -18.89
C GLY A 85 13.92 -31.75 -20.26
N PHE A 86 12.80 -31.15 -20.69
CA PHE A 86 12.73 -30.40 -21.95
C PHE A 86 13.31 -28.99 -21.76
N MET A 87 14.47 -28.75 -22.38
CA MET A 87 15.20 -27.47 -22.28
C MET A 87 14.68 -26.36 -23.21
N HIS A 88 13.63 -26.62 -23.99
CA HIS A 88 13.10 -25.70 -24.99
C HIS A 88 11.60 -25.42 -24.81
N GLY A 89 11.14 -24.26 -25.26
CA GLY A 89 9.72 -23.89 -25.29
C GLY A 89 9.09 -23.53 -23.93
N TRP A 90 9.88 -23.41 -22.86
CA TRP A 90 9.43 -22.88 -21.57
C TRP A 90 9.71 -21.37 -21.44
N ASN A 91 10.71 -20.84 -22.15
CA ASN A 91 11.06 -19.42 -22.17
C ASN A 91 9.85 -18.53 -22.52
N ASP A 92 9.15 -18.81 -23.62
CA ASP A 92 7.96 -18.03 -24.01
C ASP A 92 6.83 -18.08 -22.96
N THR A 93 6.76 -19.16 -22.18
CA THR A 93 5.76 -19.27 -21.11
C THR A 93 6.19 -18.49 -19.88
N LEU A 94 7.50 -18.44 -19.61
CA LEU A 94 8.09 -17.64 -18.54
C LEU A 94 7.97 -16.14 -18.82
N ASP A 95 8.19 -15.71 -20.07
CA ASP A 95 7.99 -14.33 -20.51
C ASP A 95 6.53 -13.89 -20.34
N LYS A 96 5.58 -14.77 -20.68
CA LYS A 96 4.15 -14.54 -20.42
C LYS A 96 3.82 -14.42 -18.94
N VAL A 97 4.49 -15.18 -18.08
CA VAL A 97 4.31 -15.07 -16.61
C VAL A 97 4.78 -13.68 -16.14
N LEU A 98 5.94 -13.22 -16.62
CA LEU A 98 6.46 -11.90 -16.29
C LEU A 98 5.50 -10.78 -16.74
N GLU A 99 5.05 -10.80 -18.00
CA GLU A 99 4.11 -9.81 -18.54
C GLU A 99 2.80 -9.76 -17.75
N GLN A 100 2.27 -10.92 -17.35
CA GLN A 100 1.06 -11.01 -16.54
C GLN A 100 1.28 -10.46 -15.13
N PHE A 101 2.44 -10.71 -14.52
CA PHE A 101 2.80 -10.13 -13.22
C PHE A 101 2.94 -8.61 -13.30
N GLU A 102 3.57 -8.07 -14.33
CA GLU A 102 3.67 -6.62 -14.54
C GLU A 102 2.29 -5.99 -14.73
N THR A 103 1.42 -6.63 -15.52
CA THR A 103 0.05 -6.17 -15.76
C THR A 103 -0.77 -6.16 -14.48
N LEU A 104 -0.73 -7.25 -13.70
CA LEU A 104 -1.41 -7.33 -12.40
C LEU A 104 -0.88 -6.25 -11.44
N THR A 105 0.44 -6.05 -11.41
CA THR A 105 1.07 -5.02 -10.59
C THR A 105 0.59 -3.63 -11.01
N LYS A 106 0.56 -3.32 -12.31
CA LYS A 106 0.03 -2.05 -12.83
C LYS A 106 -1.43 -1.86 -12.48
N GLN A 107 -2.27 -2.89 -12.58
CA GLN A 107 -3.70 -2.83 -12.25
C GLN A 107 -3.94 -2.57 -10.76
N LEU A 108 -3.19 -3.25 -9.89
CA LEU A 108 -3.22 -2.97 -8.45
C LEU A 108 -2.76 -1.53 -8.17
N HIS A 109 -1.66 -1.07 -8.77
CA HIS A 109 -1.17 0.29 -8.55
C HIS A 109 -2.11 1.37 -9.11
N HIS A 110 -2.73 1.19 -10.28
CA HIS A 110 -3.65 2.17 -10.86
C HIS A 110 -5.03 2.14 -10.18
N GLY A 111 -5.55 0.96 -9.83
CA GLY A 111 -6.79 0.82 -9.05
C GLY A 111 -6.69 1.42 -7.65
N TYR A 112 -5.48 1.49 -7.08
CA TYR A 112 -5.23 2.03 -5.74
C TYR A 112 -4.44 3.35 -5.69
N GLY A 113 -4.09 3.94 -6.85
CA GLY A 113 -3.13 5.05 -6.92
C GLY A 113 -3.61 6.36 -7.54
N VAL A 114 -4.77 6.42 -8.22
CA VAL A 114 -5.24 7.67 -8.88
C VAL A 114 -6.72 7.92 -8.65
N HIS A 115 -7.14 8.04 -7.40
CA HIS A 115 -8.28 8.86 -7.02
C HIS A 115 -7.82 9.85 -5.95
N GLN A 116 -6.93 10.77 -6.35
CA GLN A 116 -6.86 12.07 -5.70
C GLN A 116 -7.88 12.96 -6.42
N GLY A 117 -9.11 12.92 -5.91
CA GLY A 117 -10.03 14.05 -5.97
C GLY A 117 -9.89 14.84 -4.68
#